data_AF-A0A0W0SNR9-F1
#
_entry.id   AF-A0A0W0SNR9-F1
#
_cell.length_a   1.000
_cell.length_b   1.000
_cell.length_c   1.000
_cell.angle_alpha   90.00
_cell.angle_beta   90.00
_cell.angle_gamma   90.00
#
_symmetry.space_group_name_H-M   'P 1'
#
loop_
_entity.id
_entity.type
_entity.pdbx_description
1 polymer ?
#
loop_
_entity_poly.entity_id
_entity_poly.type
_entity_poly.pdbx_seq_one_letter_code
_entity_poly.pdbx_strand_id
1 'polypeptide(L)'
;MRTNNVISEESSSIPSFTNDDVGTSRKILNTFKRYPEIEIFGKESSYKYYNLINGINNPLLSRLVASGIPISCALSLVSKLLSDICRIIDTIIESIRIGEFAIGNTQSLLVDTVEYLRQFTGVVLGIFVAWYSPELAAKSFLTNPVDSSISFLDKREAAHLYSMADLLHKFFIKHNIDYRICCGTALGAKREGGIIRNDDDIDLMLHPDSIEVFKALVDDGTFTEETGISIKNQSWTGGWQTFYADSPKGMAGSPLEGIGKPFIDIFPGTWRKKGNKDVISYGEDRMYNLSRDDYFTAEEWNESPELYSFGPTKLYGIKSIESYLVRSYGPLALKYTALIYPHDVYSQIYATPLRTFSILTQNAAPCYMRHEKKAPLDFDEMEFSIRTSHWINEEKVSQDGHTPLP
;
A
#
# COMPACT_ATOMS: atom_id res chain seq x y z
N MET A 1 54.54 -49.29 -15.24
CA MET A 1 53.76 -50.43 -14.69
C MET A 1 52.39 -49.89 -14.28
N ARG A 2 51.31 -50.56 -14.73
CA ARG A 2 49.88 -50.36 -14.42
C ARG A 2 49.22 -49.11 -15.05
N THR A 3 48.60 -49.23 -16.23
CA THR A 3 47.31 -49.87 -16.65
C THR A 3 46.12 -48.91 -16.60
N ASN A 4 45.62 -48.64 -17.80
CA ASN A 4 44.28 -48.23 -18.22
C ASN A 4 43.16 -48.33 -17.17
N ASN A 5 42.31 -47.30 -17.14
CA ASN A 5 40.87 -47.46 -16.99
C ASN A 5 40.16 -46.39 -17.82
N VAL A 6 39.52 -46.86 -18.88
CA VAL A 6 38.53 -46.14 -19.68
C VAL A 6 37.20 -46.36 -18.96
N ILE A 7 36.57 -45.29 -18.48
CA ILE A 7 35.17 -45.30 -18.04
C ILE A 7 34.40 -44.56 -19.12
N SER A 8 33.55 -45.30 -19.83
CA SER A 8 32.56 -44.79 -20.77
C SER A 8 31.43 -44.13 -20.00
N GLU A 9 31.29 -42.82 -20.11
CA GLU A 9 30.07 -42.11 -19.69
C GLU A 9 28.99 -42.31 -20.77
N GLU A 10 27.97 -43.09 -20.46
CA GLU A 10 26.71 -43.10 -21.20
C GLU A 10 26.00 -41.76 -20.99
N SER A 11 25.97 -40.94 -22.04
CA SER A 11 25.15 -39.73 -22.07
C SER A 11 23.67 -40.12 -22.11
N SER A 12 22.98 -40.04 -20.97
CA SER A 12 21.53 -40.09 -20.93
C SER A 12 20.98 -38.81 -21.55
N SER A 13 20.52 -38.91 -22.80
CA SER A 13 19.80 -37.84 -23.47
C SER A 13 18.47 -37.62 -22.74
N ILE A 14 18.41 -36.58 -21.91
CA ILE A 14 17.16 -36.04 -21.37
C ILE A 14 16.30 -35.64 -22.58
N PRO A 15 15.05 -36.12 -22.69
CA PRO A 15 14.19 -35.74 -23.81
C PRO A 15 13.98 -34.23 -23.79
N SER A 16 14.38 -33.56 -24.88
CA SER A 16 14.12 -32.15 -25.08
C SER A 16 12.60 -31.95 -25.15
N PHE A 17 12.03 -31.33 -24.13
CA PHE A 17 10.65 -30.85 -24.17
C PHE A 17 10.55 -29.81 -25.29
N THR A 18 9.93 -30.20 -26.40
CA THR A 18 9.62 -29.32 -27.51
C THR A 18 8.52 -28.34 -27.09
N ASN A 19 8.69 -27.07 -27.47
CA ASN A 19 7.89 -25.88 -27.12
C ASN A 19 6.40 -25.88 -27.53
N ASP A 20 5.80 -27.03 -27.81
CA ASP A 20 4.41 -27.12 -28.28
C ASP A 20 3.38 -27.24 -27.13
N ASP A 21 3.83 -27.39 -25.87
CA ASP A 21 2.93 -27.44 -24.70
C ASP A 21 2.59 -26.05 -24.11
N VAL A 22 2.95 -24.98 -24.82
CA VAL A 22 2.65 -23.58 -24.45
C VAL A 22 1.14 -23.29 -24.47
N GLY A 23 0.36 -24.09 -25.20
CA GLY A 23 -1.10 -23.95 -25.30
C GLY A 23 -1.87 -24.36 -24.03
N THR A 24 -1.45 -25.46 -23.38
CA THR A 24 -2.08 -25.99 -22.17
C THR A 24 -1.71 -25.14 -20.96
N SER A 25 -0.44 -24.74 -20.87
CA SER A 25 0.07 -23.84 -19.83
C SER A 25 -0.60 -22.46 -19.88
N ARG A 26 -0.87 -21.91 -21.07
CA ARG A 26 -1.66 -20.67 -21.23
C ARG A 26 -3.10 -20.78 -20.76
N LYS A 27 -3.77 -21.92 -20.95
CA LYS A 27 -5.15 -22.12 -20.47
C LYS A 27 -5.21 -22.21 -18.94
N ILE A 28 -4.23 -22.87 -18.32
CA ILE A 28 -4.11 -22.96 -16.86
C ILE A 28 -3.80 -21.58 -16.26
N LEU A 29 -2.85 -20.82 -16.84
CA LEU A 29 -2.56 -19.44 -16.44
C LEU A 29 -3.77 -18.50 -16.55
N ASN A 30 -4.62 -18.69 -17.57
CA ASN A 30 -5.85 -17.89 -17.72
C ASN A 30 -6.93 -18.23 -16.68
N THR A 31 -6.93 -19.45 -16.13
CA THR A 31 -7.81 -19.81 -15.01
C THR A 31 -7.35 -19.13 -13.73
N PHE A 32 -6.04 -19.04 -13.50
CA PHE A 32 -5.48 -18.36 -12.33
C PHE A 32 -5.75 -16.85 -12.37
N LYS A 33 -5.74 -16.17 -13.53
CA LYS A 33 -6.17 -14.76 -13.60
C LYS A 33 -7.61 -14.47 -13.11
N ARG A 34 -8.44 -15.49 -12.88
CA ARG A 34 -9.81 -15.36 -12.35
C ARG A 34 -9.91 -15.40 -10.81
N TYR A 35 -8.86 -15.76 -10.07
CA TYR A 35 -8.98 -15.80 -8.59
C TYR A 35 -9.33 -14.44 -7.96
N PRO A 36 -8.85 -13.28 -8.47
CA PRO A 36 -9.30 -12.01 -7.92
C PRO A 36 -10.79 -11.78 -8.16
N GLU A 37 -11.34 -12.28 -9.28
CA GLU A 37 -12.77 -12.18 -9.59
C GLU A 37 -13.63 -13.01 -8.63
N ILE A 38 -13.14 -14.19 -8.21
CA ILE A 38 -13.81 -15.05 -7.21
C ILE A 38 -13.88 -14.32 -5.87
N GLU A 39 -12.78 -13.72 -5.43
CA GLU A 39 -12.75 -12.97 -4.18
C GLU A 39 -13.63 -11.70 -4.24
N ILE A 40 -13.59 -10.98 -5.37
CA ILE A 40 -14.49 -9.85 -5.65
C ILE A 40 -15.95 -10.30 -5.56
N PHE A 41 -16.28 -11.45 -6.15
CA PHE A 41 -17.64 -11.97 -6.13
C PHE A 41 -18.15 -12.20 -4.70
N GLY A 42 -17.36 -12.83 -3.84
CA GLY A 42 -17.70 -13.02 -2.43
C GLY A 42 -17.93 -11.70 -1.70
N LYS A 43 -17.00 -10.75 -1.85
CA LYS A 43 -17.07 -9.41 -1.23
C LYS A 43 -18.25 -8.58 -1.74
N GLU A 44 -18.48 -8.54 -3.04
CA GLU A 44 -19.63 -7.82 -3.64
C GLU A 44 -20.97 -8.44 -3.25
N SER A 45 -21.06 -9.77 -3.18
CA SER A 45 -22.28 -10.46 -2.74
C SER A 45 -22.56 -10.12 -1.28
N SER A 46 -21.54 -10.15 -0.43
CA SER A 46 -21.61 -9.78 0.98
C SER A 46 -22.05 -8.32 1.16
N TYR A 47 -21.49 -7.39 0.37
CA TYR A 47 -21.84 -5.96 0.43
C TYR A 47 -23.26 -5.65 -0.08
N LYS A 48 -23.70 -6.29 -1.18
CA LYS A 48 -25.10 -6.19 -1.63
C LYS A 48 -26.07 -6.65 -0.55
N TYR A 49 -25.69 -7.70 0.17
CA TYR A 49 -26.51 -8.26 1.24
C TYR A 49 -26.53 -7.37 2.49
N TYR A 50 -25.41 -6.74 2.83
CA TYR A 50 -25.34 -5.68 3.85
C TYR A 50 -26.33 -4.55 3.54
N ASN A 51 -26.33 -4.03 2.31
CA ASN A 51 -27.25 -2.97 1.90
C ASN A 51 -28.73 -3.42 1.92
N LEU A 52 -29.01 -4.68 1.56
CA LEU A 52 -30.35 -5.23 1.64
C LEU A 52 -30.87 -5.23 3.09
N ILE A 53 -30.07 -5.71 4.05
CA ILE A 53 -30.47 -5.77 5.47
C ILE A 53 -30.75 -4.37 6.02
N ASN A 54 -29.86 -3.41 5.76
CA ASN A 54 -29.97 -2.04 6.27
C ASN A 54 -31.06 -1.21 5.57
N GLY A 55 -31.50 -1.63 4.38
CA GLY A 55 -32.63 -1.00 3.67
C GLY A 55 -34.01 -1.44 4.16
N ILE A 56 -34.10 -2.44 5.05
CA ILE A 56 -35.39 -2.98 5.52
C ILE A 56 -35.84 -2.27 6.80
N ASN A 57 -36.91 -1.48 6.68
CA ASN A 57 -37.52 -0.77 7.82
C ASN A 57 -38.35 -1.67 8.75
N ASN A 58 -38.82 -2.83 8.28
CA ASN A 58 -39.62 -3.75 9.08
C ASN A 58 -38.70 -4.63 9.97
N PRO A 59 -38.80 -4.56 11.31
CA PRO A 59 -37.86 -5.27 12.19
C PRO A 59 -37.89 -6.79 12.07
N LEU A 60 -39.09 -7.37 11.87
CA LEU A 60 -39.23 -8.82 11.72
C LEU A 60 -38.64 -9.28 10.39
N LEU A 61 -38.96 -8.59 9.30
CA LEU A 61 -38.41 -8.89 7.98
C LEU A 61 -36.88 -8.73 7.97
N SER A 62 -36.35 -7.70 8.63
CA SER A 62 -34.90 -7.48 8.72
C SER A 62 -34.21 -8.65 9.45
N ARG A 63 -34.77 -9.16 10.55
CA ARG A 63 -34.25 -10.36 11.25
C ARG A 63 -34.35 -11.63 10.41
N LEU A 64 -35.48 -11.83 9.71
CA LEU A 64 -35.68 -12.99 8.84
C LEU A 64 -34.69 -12.97 7.68
N VAL A 65 -34.51 -11.82 7.03
CA VAL A 65 -33.52 -11.63 5.98
C VAL A 65 -32.13 -11.87 6.57
N ALA A 66 -31.72 -11.16 7.62
CA ALA A 66 -30.40 -11.28 8.26
C ALA A 66 -30.07 -12.69 8.78
N SER A 67 -31.06 -13.58 8.98
CA SER A 67 -30.83 -14.99 9.27
C SER A 67 -30.06 -15.74 8.16
N GLY A 68 -29.96 -15.17 6.95
CA GLY A 68 -29.10 -15.67 5.88
C GLY A 68 -27.61 -15.27 6.00
N ILE A 69 -27.20 -14.50 7.01
CA ILE A 69 -25.79 -14.11 7.24
C ILE A 69 -24.84 -15.32 7.25
N PRO A 70 -25.14 -16.44 7.94
CA PRO A 70 -24.29 -17.62 7.90
C PRO A 70 -24.01 -18.14 6.48
N ILE A 71 -25.00 -18.08 5.59
CA ILE A 71 -24.85 -18.52 4.19
C ILE A 71 -23.93 -17.56 3.43
N SER A 72 -24.13 -16.24 3.59
CA SER A 72 -23.24 -15.25 2.97
C SER A 72 -21.82 -15.39 3.48
N CYS A 73 -21.61 -15.64 4.78
CA CYS A 73 -20.30 -15.83 5.34
C CYS A 73 -19.62 -17.11 4.85
N ALA A 74 -20.37 -18.22 4.74
CA ALA A 74 -19.87 -19.45 4.15
C ALA A 74 -19.44 -19.25 2.69
N LEU A 75 -20.22 -18.49 1.91
CA LEU A 75 -19.88 -18.15 0.53
C LEU A 75 -18.59 -17.31 0.45
N SER A 76 -18.46 -16.28 1.28
CA SER A 76 -17.25 -15.45 1.36
C SER A 76 -16.03 -16.28 1.78
N LEU A 77 -16.20 -17.16 2.77
CA LEU A 77 -15.16 -18.07 3.25
C LEU A 77 -14.68 -19.02 2.13
N VAL A 78 -15.60 -19.66 1.41
CA VAL A 78 -15.26 -20.54 0.28
C VAL A 78 -14.58 -19.75 -0.84
N SER A 79 -15.09 -18.56 -1.17
CA SER A 79 -14.50 -17.70 -2.22
C SER A 79 -13.07 -17.30 -1.87
N LYS A 80 -12.83 -16.92 -0.60
CA LYS A 80 -11.51 -16.57 -0.10
C LYS A 80 -10.56 -17.77 -0.09
N LEU A 81 -11.02 -18.92 0.43
CA LEU A 81 -10.23 -20.14 0.46
C LEU A 81 -9.80 -20.58 -0.94
N LEU A 82 -10.70 -20.53 -1.92
CA LEU A 82 -10.38 -20.84 -3.31
C LEU A 82 -9.34 -19.85 -3.88
N SER A 83 -9.49 -18.55 -3.60
CA SER A 83 -8.52 -17.53 -4.02
C SER A 83 -7.14 -17.78 -3.41
N ASP A 84 -7.07 -18.06 -2.12
CA ASP A 84 -5.80 -18.27 -1.41
C ASP A 84 -5.13 -19.59 -1.81
N ILE A 85 -5.87 -20.67 -2.06
CA ILE A 85 -5.32 -21.91 -2.64
C ILE A 85 -4.69 -21.62 -4.00
N CYS A 86 -5.36 -20.83 -4.85
CA CYS A 86 -4.78 -20.45 -6.15
C CYS A 86 -3.49 -19.64 -5.98
N ARG A 87 -3.49 -18.65 -5.08
CA ARG A 87 -2.28 -17.87 -4.75
C ARG A 87 -1.13 -18.74 -4.27
N ILE A 88 -1.41 -19.73 -3.41
CA ILE A 88 -0.40 -20.67 -2.92
C ILE A 88 0.19 -21.48 -4.08
N ILE A 89 -0.65 -21.99 -4.98
CA ILE A 89 -0.21 -22.73 -6.17
C ILE A 89 0.67 -21.83 -7.05
N ASP A 90 0.25 -20.60 -7.32
CA ASP A 90 1.02 -19.64 -8.13
C ASP A 90 2.36 -19.30 -7.48
N THR A 91 2.38 -19.07 -6.17
CA THR A 91 3.61 -18.85 -5.40
C THR A 91 4.55 -20.05 -5.49
N ILE A 92 4.04 -21.28 -5.41
CA ILE A 92 4.85 -22.49 -5.56
C ILE A 92 5.41 -22.59 -6.99
N ILE A 93 4.58 -22.36 -8.01
CA ILE A 93 5.00 -22.39 -9.41
C ILE A 93 6.09 -21.35 -9.67
N GLU A 94 5.90 -20.12 -9.22
CA GLU A 94 6.88 -19.05 -9.41
C GLU A 94 8.15 -19.35 -8.61
N SER A 95 8.03 -19.88 -7.39
CA SER A 95 9.20 -20.30 -6.60
C SER A 95 10.04 -21.37 -7.31
N ILE A 96 9.38 -22.37 -7.91
CA ILE A 96 10.04 -23.41 -8.71
C ILE A 96 10.71 -22.78 -9.95
N ARG A 97 10.03 -21.85 -10.61
CA ARG A 97 10.52 -21.20 -11.83
C ARG A 97 11.77 -20.35 -11.59
N ILE A 98 11.79 -19.59 -10.49
CA ILE A 98 12.91 -18.69 -10.16
C ILE A 98 14.03 -19.39 -9.37
N GLY A 99 13.77 -20.61 -8.86
CA GLY A 99 14.73 -21.35 -8.05
C GLY A 99 14.91 -20.79 -6.64
N GLU A 100 13.99 -19.94 -6.18
CA GLU A 100 13.99 -19.29 -4.86
C GLU A 100 12.58 -19.27 -4.28
N PHE A 101 12.44 -19.30 -2.95
CA PHE A 101 11.13 -19.19 -2.32
C PHE A 101 10.57 -17.77 -2.49
N ALA A 102 9.46 -17.63 -3.20
CA ALA A 102 8.72 -16.40 -3.33
C ALA A 102 7.86 -16.21 -2.05
N ILE A 103 8.24 -15.26 -1.21
CA ILE A 103 7.44 -14.89 -0.02
C ILE A 103 6.52 -13.74 -0.41
N GLY A 104 5.22 -13.88 -0.11
CA GLY A 104 4.24 -12.80 -0.21
C GLY A 104 4.25 -11.87 1.02
N ASN A 105 3.59 -10.73 0.92
CA ASN A 105 3.53 -9.73 2.00
C ASN A 105 2.90 -10.32 3.28
N THR A 106 3.65 -10.34 4.38
CA THR A 106 3.21 -10.85 5.69
C THR A 106 2.17 -9.97 6.37
N GLN A 107 2.08 -8.68 6.04
CA GLN A 107 1.05 -7.79 6.58
C GLN A 107 -0.36 -8.18 6.09
N SER A 108 -0.48 -8.69 4.86
CA SER A 108 -1.73 -9.22 4.31
C SER A 108 -2.23 -10.44 5.08
N LEU A 109 -1.32 -11.24 5.66
CA LEU A 109 -1.68 -12.44 6.42
C LEU A 109 -2.52 -12.13 7.66
N LEU A 110 -2.25 -11.01 8.35
CA LEU A 110 -3.02 -10.62 9.52
C LEU A 110 -4.46 -10.21 9.13
N VAL A 111 -4.59 -9.38 8.09
CA VAL A 111 -5.90 -8.99 7.54
C VAL A 111 -6.67 -10.24 7.11
N ASP A 112 -6.01 -11.14 6.39
CA ASP A 112 -6.60 -12.38 5.92
C ASP A 112 -7.05 -13.29 7.07
N THR A 113 -6.23 -13.41 8.12
CA THR A 113 -6.57 -14.21 9.31
C THR A 113 -7.79 -13.63 10.03
N VAL A 114 -7.84 -12.31 10.22
CA VAL A 114 -9.00 -11.66 10.83
C VAL A 114 -10.24 -11.84 9.97
N GLU A 115 -10.12 -11.75 8.66
CA GLU A 115 -11.24 -12.04 7.75
C GLU A 115 -11.72 -13.49 7.85
N TYR A 116 -10.81 -14.48 7.88
CA TYR A 116 -11.18 -15.88 8.09
C TYR A 116 -11.94 -16.07 9.41
N LEU A 117 -11.43 -15.51 10.51
CA LEU A 117 -12.07 -15.57 11.82
C LEU A 117 -13.45 -14.90 11.83
N ARG A 118 -13.56 -13.73 11.20
CA ARG A 118 -14.81 -12.98 11.07
C ARG A 118 -15.85 -13.78 10.29
N GLN A 119 -15.49 -14.36 9.14
CA GLN A 119 -16.39 -15.17 8.34
C GLN A 119 -16.79 -16.46 9.07
N PHE A 120 -15.84 -17.17 9.69
CA PHE A 120 -16.12 -18.36 10.49
C PHE A 120 -17.08 -18.05 11.65
N THR A 121 -16.83 -16.96 12.37
CA THR A 121 -17.71 -16.49 13.45
C THR A 121 -19.09 -16.13 12.92
N GLY A 122 -19.18 -15.52 11.74
CA GLY A 122 -20.46 -15.23 11.07
C GLY A 122 -21.24 -16.49 10.69
N VAL A 123 -20.57 -17.58 10.31
CA VAL A 123 -21.20 -18.89 10.07
C VAL A 123 -21.80 -19.46 11.36
N VAL A 124 -21.04 -19.40 12.47
CA VAL A 124 -21.44 -20.04 13.74
C VAL A 124 -22.44 -19.19 14.53
N LEU A 125 -22.17 -17.89 14.66
CA LEU A 125 -22.90 -16.97 15.53
C LEU A 125 -23.83 -16.01 14.79
N GLY A 126 -23.70 -15.90 13.46
CA GLY A 126 -24.39 -14.88 12.67
C GLY A 126 -25.90 -14.89 12.84
N ILE A 127 -26.52 -16.07 12.94
CA ILE A 127 -27.98 -16.17 13.16
C ILE A 127 -28.38 -15.60 14.52
N PHE A 128 -27.64 -15.91 15.59
CA PHE A 128 -27.98 -15.42 16.93
C PHE A 128 -27.84 -13.90 17.03
N VAL A 129 -26.76 -13.35 16.47
CA VAL A 129 -26.56 -11.90 16.43
C VAL A 129 -27.61 -11.24 15.54
N ALA A 130 -27.97 -11.84 14.39
CA ALA A 130 -28.99 -11.31 13.49
C ALA A 130 -30.37 -11.19 14.16
N TRP A 131 -30.76 -12.17 14.98
CA TRP A 131 -32.01 -12.12 15.74
C TRP A 131 -31.99 -11.05 16.84
N TYR A 132 -30.83 -10.82 17.46
CA TYR A 132 -30.64 -9.76 18.44
C TYR A 132 -30.66 -8.36 17.78
N SER A 133 -29.77 -8.13 16.82
CA SER A 133 -29.63 -6.89 16.06
C SER A 133 -29.14 -7.18 14.63
N PRO A 134 -30.02 -7.08 13.61
CA PRO A 134 -29.64 -7.27 12.21
C PRO A 134 -28.52 -6.33 11.74
N GLU A 135 -28.56 -5.06 12.16
CA GLU A 135 -27.55 -4.05 11.82
C GLU A 135 -26.18 -4.43 12.38
N LEU A 136 -26.12 -4.83 13.67
CA LEU A 136 -24.89 -5.27 14.30
C LEU A 136 -24.33 -6.53 13.61
N ALA A 137 -25.19 -7.50 13.28
CA ALA A 137 -24.78 -8.70 12.57
C ALA A 137 -24.23 -8.37 11.18
N ALA A 138 -24.90 -7.51 10.42
CA ALA A 138 -24.46 -7.08 9.11
C ALA A 138 -23.11 -6.35 9.17
N LYS A 139 -22.95 -5.39 10.09
CA LYS A 139 -21.68 -4.67 10.30
C LYS A 139 -20.54 -5.58 10.76
N SER A 140 -20.83 -6.61 11.54
CA SER A 140 -19.80 -7.50 12.09
C SER A 140 -19.33 -8.57 11.10
N PHE A 141 -20.23 -9.10 10.27
CA PHE A 141 -19.96 -10.33 9.51
C PHE A 141 -20.01 -10.17 7.98
N LEU A 142 -20.58 -9.09 7.47
CA LEU A 142 -20.61 -8.82 6.03
C LEU A 142 -19.55 -7.78 5.63
N THR A 143 -19.25 -7.68 4.33
CA THR A 143 -18.48 -6.55 3.80
C THR A 143 -19.34 -5.30 3.90
N ASN A 144 -18.91 -4.34 4.71
CA ASN A 144 -19.57 -3.07 4.92
C ASN A 144 -18.76 -1.94 4.25
N PRO A 145 -19.38 -0.77 4.01
CA PRO A 145 -18.64 0.37 3.47
C PRO A 145 -17.65 0.91 4.48
N VAL A 146 -16.56 1.48 3.97
CA VAL A 146 -15.58 2.22 4.79
C VAL A 146 -16.29 3.31 5.57
N ASP A 147 -16.07 3.33 6.88
CA ASP A 147 -16.53 4.43 7.73
C ASP A 147 -15.63 5.65 7.49
N SER A 148 -16.14 6.66 6.81
CA SER A 148 -15.37 7.87 6.48
C SER A 148 -15.02 8.74 7.69
N SER A 149 -15.58 8.43 8.87
CA SER A 149 -15.26 9.13 10.13
C SER A 149 -14.02 8.57 10.84
N ILE A 150 -13.56 7.37 10.45
CA ILE A 150 -12.34 6.79 11.00
C ILE A 150 -11.16 7.34 10.20
N SER A 151 -10.33 8.15 10.86
CA SER A 151 -9.04 8.61 10.33
C SER A 151 -7.91 8.38 11.33
N PHE A 152 -6.70 8.13 10.82
CA PHE A 152 -5.50 8.03 11.67
C PHE A 152 -4.91 9.39 11.99
N LEU A 153 -5.17 10.36 11.13
CA LEU A 153 -4.72 11.73 11.27
C LEU A 153 -5.90 12.63 11.60
N ASP A 154 -5.67 13.60 12.47
CA ASP A 154 -6.58 14.74 12.59
C ASP A 154 -6.42 15.71 11.41
N LYS A 155 -7.30 16.71 11.33
CA LYS A 155 -7.29 17.68 10.23
C LYS A 155 -6.02 18.53 10.17
N ARG A 156 -5.39 18.79 11.32
CA ARG A 156 -4.17 19.59 11.40
C ARG A 156 -2.96 18.75 10.96
N GLU A 157 -2.89 17.50 11.39
CA GLU A 157 -1.88 16.55 10.94
C GLU A 157 -2.00 16.30 9.43
N ALA A 158 -3.22 16.13 8.90
CA ALA A 158 -3.45 16.05 7.47
C ALA A 158 -2.95 17.30 6.72
N ALA A 159 -3.19 18.49 7.27
CA ALA A 159 -2.69 19.75 6.71
C ALA A 159 -1.16 19.79 6.69
N HIS A 160 -0.50 19.27 7.73
CA HIS A 160 0.97 19.17 7.78
C HIS A 160 1.53 18.27 6.69
N LEU A 161 0.93 17.10 6.47
CA LEU A 161 1.37 16.21 5.38
C LEU A 161 1.17 16.85 4.01
N TYR A 162 0.00 17.45 3.76
CA TYR A 162 -0.24 18.12 2.49
C TYR A 162 0.69 19.31 2.26
N SER A 163 1.00 20.11 3.30
CA SER A 163 1.93 21.24 3.16
C SER A 163 3.37 20.78 2.94
N MET A 164 3.82 19.73 3.64
CA MET A 164 5.13 19.14 3.38
C MET A 164 5.23 18.58 1.97
N ALA A 165 4.20 17.87 1.48
CA ALA A 165 4.18 17.32 0.13
C ALA A 165 4.24 18.42 -0.94
N ASP A 166 3.54 19.53 -0.74
CA ASP A 166 3.57 20.70 -1.63
C ASP A 166 4.95 21.35 -1.68
N LEU A 167 5.59 21.54 -0.53
CA LEU A 167 6.94 22.10 -0.43
C LEU A 167 7.99 21.16 -1.02
N LEU A 168 7.90 19.85 -0.77
CA LEU A 168 8.77 18.85 -1.37
C LEU A 168 8.63 18.83 -2.90
N HIS A 169 7.41 18.90 -3.44
CA HIS A 169 7.20 18.98 -4.88
C HIS A 169 7.93 20.16 -5.51
N LYS A 170 7.78 21.35 -4.91
CA LYS A 170 8.47 22.58 -5.36
C LYS A 170 9.98 22.48 -5.24
N PHE A 171 10.48 21.97 -4.11
CA PHE A 171 11.90 21.75 -3.88
C PHE A 171 12.49 20.80 -4.92
N PHE A 172 11.83 19.67 -5.17
CA PHE A 172 12.28 18.69 -6.16
C PHE A 172 12.31 19.25 -7.59
N ILE A 173 11.30 20.04 -7.98
CA ILE A 173 11.32 20.72 -9.28
C ILE A 173 12.49 21.71 -9.36
N LYS A 174 12.66 22.56 -8.35
CA LYS A 174 13.71 23.59 -8.31
C LYS A 174 15.11 22.99 -8.47
N HIS A 175 15.35 21.85 -7.82
CA HIS A 175 16.66 21.18 -7.79
C HIS A 175 16.80 20.02 -8.79
N ASN A 176 15.86 19.89 -9.73
CA ASN A 176 15.84 18.80 -10.74
C ASN A 176 15.96 17.39 -10.12
N ILE A 177 15.30 17.17 -8.99
CA ILE A 177 15.20 15.87 -8.33
C ILE A 177 14.03 15.11 -8.95
N ASP A 178 14.33 14.03 -9.65
CA ASP A 178 13.33 13.20 -10.30
C ASP A 178 12.71 12.23 -9.28
N TYR A 179 11.40 12.37 -9.06
CA TYR A 179 10.67 11.59 -8.06
C TYR A 179 9.28 11.17 -8.55
N ARG A 180 8.74 10.10 -7.96
CA ARG A 180 7.36 9.64 -8.20
C ARG A 180 6.68 9.31 -6.88
N ILE A 181 5.37 9.54 -6.79
CA ILE A 181 4.54 8.95 -5.74
C ILE A 181 4.57 7.43 -5.85
N CYS A 182 4.67 6.74 -4.73
CA CYS A 182 4.63 5.29 -4.64
C CYS A 182 3.66 4.85 -3.54
N CYS A 183 3.57 3.54 -3.31
CA CYS A 183 2.89 2.94 -2.18
C CYS A 183 1.42 3.40 -1.96
N GLY A 184 1.06 3.67 -0.69
CA GLY A 184 -0.24 4.16 -0.26
C GLY A 184 -0.56 5.54 -0.85
N THR A 185 0.46 6.36 -1.08
CA THR A 185 0.30 7.69 -1.72
C THR A 185 -0.16 7.59 -3.17
N ALA A 186 0.45 6.71 -3.96
CA ALA A 186 0.00 6.43 -5.34
C ALA A 186 -1.44 5.88 -5.36
N LEU A 187 -1.76 5.00 -4.41
CA LEU A 187 -3.11 4.45 -4.27
C LEU A 187 -4.11 5.55 -3.90
N GLY A 188 -3.76 6.40 -2.94
CA GLY A 188 -4.55 7.55 -2.49
C GLY A 188 -4.80 8.55 -3.61
N ALA A 189 -3.78 8.92 -4.38
CA ALA A 189 -3.92 9.80 -5.54
C ALA A 189 -4.93 9.25 -6.57
N LYS A 190 -4.82 7.95 -6.90
CA LYS A 190 -5.70 7.32 -7.89
C LYS A 190 -7.11 7.09 -7.35
N ARG A 191 -7.23 6.51 -6.15
CA ARG A 191 -8.48 6.00 -5.56
C ARG A 191 -9.26 7.06 -4.80
N GLU A 192 -8.61 7.88 -3.99
CA GLU A 192 -9.24 8.87 -3.10
C GLU A 192 -9.10 10.32 -3.62
N GLY A 193 -8.07 10.59 -4.42
CA GLY A 193 -7.67 11.95 -4.81
C GLY A 193 -6.85 12.69 -3.74
N GLY A 194 -6.24 11.97 -2.79
CA GLY A 194 -5.48 12.54 -1.67
C GLY A 194 -5.03 11.43 -0.69
N ILE A 195 -4.68 11.81 0.54
CA ILE A 195 -4.29 10.87 1.60
C ILE A 195 -5.46 9.93 1.89
N ILE A 196 -5.17 8.63 1.99
CA ILE A 196 -6.15 7.62 2.38
C ILE A 196 -6.51 7.87 3.85
N ARG A 197 -7.80 7.83 4.22
CA ARG A 197 -8.22 8.23 5.58
C ARG A 197 -7.56 7.43 6.70
N ASN A 198 -7.25 6.17 6.44
CA ASN A 198 -6.53 5.27 7.33
C ASN A 198 -5.06 5.07 6.95
N ASP A 199 -4.44 6.06 6.30
CA ASP A 199 -2.98 6.24 6.23
C ASP A 199 -2.54 7.31 7.25
N ASP A 200 -1.27 7.25 7.65
CA ASP A 200 -0.65 8.21 8.57
C ASP A 200 0.61 8.91 7.99
N ASP A 201 0.95 8.65 6.74
CA ASP A 201 2.13 9.20 6.05
C ASP A 201 1.92 9.45 4.54
N ILE A 202 3.01 9.86 3.86
CA ILE A 202 3.12 9.99 2.40
C ILE A 202 4.44 9.33 1.98
N ASP A 203 4.42 8.64 0.85
CA ASP A 203 5.54 7.87 0.30
C ASP A 203 5.97 8.42 -1.07
N LEU A 204 7.24 8.81 -1.17
CA LEU A 204 7.87 9.28 -2.40
C LEU A 204 9.07 8.40 -2.72
N MET A 205 9.28 8.06 -4.00
CA MET A 205 10.48 7.37 -4.47
C MET A 205 11.29 8.30 -5.37
N LEU A 206 12.60 8.37 -5.13
CA LEU A 206 13.54 9.10 -5.98
C LEU A 206 14.08 8.19 -7.09
N HIS A 207 14.34 8.77 -8.26
CA HIS A 207 15.10 8.09 -9.30
C HIS A 207 16.53 7.84 -8.80
N PRO A 208 17.18 6.70 -9.16
CA PRO A 208 18.55 6.42 -8.76
C PRO A 208 19.53 7.57 -9.04
N ASP A 209 19.37 8.25 -10.19
CA ASP A 209 20.26 9.34 -10.60
C ASP A 209 20.09 10.63 -9.79
N SER A 210 18.99 10.77 -9.03
CA SER A 210 18.73 11.95 -8.20
C SER A 210 19.17 11.78 -6.75
N ILE A 211 19.58 10.58 -6.34
CA ILE A 211 19.92 10.27 -4.94
C ILE A 211 21.09 11.09 -4.44
N GLU A 212 22.21 11.10 -5.16
CA GLU A 212 23.42 11.79 -4.68
C GLU A 212 23.24 13.31 -4.67
N VAL A 213 22.47 13.86 -5.61
CA VAL A 213 22.11 15.29 -5.62
C VAL A 213 21.24 15.62 -4.41
N PHE A 214 20.17 14.85 -4.17
CA PHE A 214 19.30 15.06 -3.02
C PHE A 214 20.06 14.93 -1.71
N LYS A 215 20.92 13.90 -1.58
CA LYS A 215 21.75 13.69 -0.40
C LYS A 215 22.70 14.87 -0.15
N ALA A 216 23.35 15.40 -1.19
CA ALA A 216 24.22 16.56 -1.05
C ALA A 216 23.46 17.79 -0.51
N LEU A 217 22.26 18.06 -1.04
CA LEU A 217 21.39 19.16 -0.58
C LEU A 217 20.89 18.97 0.87
N VAL A 218 20.78 17.73 1.32
CA VAL A 218 20.45 17.41 2.71
C VAL A 218 21.66 17.61 3.61
N ASP A 219 22.81 17.09 3.21
CA ASP A 219 24.06 17.11 3.99
C ASP A 219 24.62 18.54 4.15
N ASP A 220 24.46 19.41 3.15
CA ASP A 220 24.90 20.81 3.21
C ASP A 220 23.90 21.77 3.89
N GLY A 221 22.70 21.28 4.22
CA GLY A 221 21.65 22.03 4.91
C GLY A 221 20.66 22.75 4.00
N THR A 222 20.90 22.80 2.69
CA THR A 222 20.04 23.50 1.70
C THR A 222 18.58 23.05 1.80
N PHE A 223 18.35 21.74 1.95
CA PHE A 223 17.01 21.19 2.11
C PHE A 223 16.25 21.84 3.28
N THR A 224 16.88 21.92 4.45
CA THR A 224 16.23 22.44 5.66
C THR A 224 16.06 23.94 5.59
N GLU A 225 17.05 24.65 5.05
CA GLU A 225 17.01 26.11 4.87
C GLU A 225 15.86 26.53 3.96
N GLU A 226 15.73 25.91 2.80
CA GLU A 226 14.71 26.30 1.82
C GLU A 226 13.31 25.84 2.23
N THR A 227 13.17 24.60 2.71
CA THR A 227 11.84 24.03 2.98
C THR A 227 11.31 24.35 4.37
N GLY A 228 12.19 24.66 5.33
CA GLY A 228 11.85 24.73 6.76
C GLY A 228 11.45 23.37 7.36
N ILE A 229 11.64 22.27 6.64
CA ILE A 229 11.28 20.91 7.05
C ILE A 229 12.51 20.21 7.63
N SER A 230 12.34 19.53 8.76
CA SER A 230 13.39 18.68 9.34
C SER A 230 13.44 17.34 8.60
N ILE A 231 14.63 16.79 8.46
CA ILE A 231 14.86 15.52 7.78
C ILE A 231 15.80 14.63 8.60
N LYS A 232 15.54 13.32 8.60
CA LYS A 232 16.40 12.33 9.24
C LYS A 232 16.55 11.11 8.34
N ASN A 233 17.79 10.64 8.19
CA ASN A 233 18.05 9.38 7.49
C ASN A 233 17.61 8.19 8.35
N GLN A 234 17.01 7.19 7.69
CA GLN A 234 16.53 5.97 8.31
C GLN A 234 17.38 4.78 7.88
N SER A 235 18.15 4.22 8.81
CA SER A 235 19.00 3.06 8.54
C SER A 235 18.21 1.79 8.17
N TRP A 236 16.94 1.72 8.56
CA TRP A 236 16.09 0.56 8.25
C TRP A 236 15.61 0.54 6.80
N THR A 237 15.20 1.70 6.28
CA THR A 237 14.67 1.85 4.91
C THR A 237 15.73 2.32 3.92
N GLY A 238 16.86 2.82 4.43
CA GLY A 238 17.93 3.50 3.68
C GLY A 238 17.56 4.90 3.20
N GLY A 239 16.31 5.32 3.43
CA GLY A 239 15.77 6.58 2.96
C GLY A 239 15.76 7.68 4.00
N TRP A 240 14.85 8.62 3.82
CA TRP A 240 14.69 9.76 4.69
C TRP A 240 13.26 9.91 5.15
N GLN A 241 13.09 10.39 6.37
CA GLN A 241 11.81 10.81 6.89
C GLN A 241 11.85 12.32 7.13
N THR A 242 10.89 13.02 6.55
CA THR A 242 10.75 14.47 6.69
C THR A 242 9.55 14.81 7.55
N PHE A 243 9.71 15.77 8.45
CA PHE A 243 8.69 16.17 9.43
C PHE A 243 8.92 17.61 9.87
N TYR A 244 7.90 18.28 10.42
CA TYR A 244 8.12 19.59 11.01
C TYR A 244 8.87 19.51 12.34
N ALA A 245 9.75 20.49 12.59
CA ALA A 245 10.54 20.53 13.82
C ALA A 245 9.66 20.47 15.09
N ASP A 246 8.50 21.13 15.06
CA ASP A 246 7.51 21.21 16.13
C ASP A 246 6.56 20.00 16.23
N SER A 247 6.65 19.04 15.30
CA SER A 247 5.87 17.79 15.35
C SER A 247 6.24 16.93 16.57
N PRO A 248 5.26 16.28 17.24
CA PRO A 248 5.50 15.32 18.32
C PRO A 248 6.48 14.22 17.91
N LYS A 249 7.50 13.97 18.72
CA LYS A 249 8.54 12.97 18.40
C LYS A 249 8.15 11.57 18.87
N GLY A 250 8.57 10.55 18.11
CA GLY A 250 8.43 9.15 18.53
C GLY A 250 9.19 8.85 19.82
N MET A 251 8.73 7.83 20.55
CA MET A 251 9.28 7.44 21.85
C MET A 251 10.75 7.01 21.75
N ALA A 252 11.51 7.27 22.82
CA ALA A 252 12.89 6.80 22.95
C ALA A 252 12.97 5.26 22.84
N GLY A 253 13.94 4.75 22.08
CA GLY A 253 14.12 3.33 21.80
C GLY A 253 13.14 2.74 20.78
N SER A 254 12.24 3.53 20.18
CA SER A 254 11.40 3.08 19.07
C SER A 254 12.06 3.35 17.72
N PRO A 255 11.66 2.67 16.62
CA PRO A 255 12.13 2.99 15.27
C PRO A 255 11.89 4.45 14.85
N LEU A 256 10.94 5.13 15.51
CA LEU A 256 10.56 6.52 15.26
C LEU A 256 11.20 7.50 16.25
N GLU A 257 12.20 7.09 17.04
CA GLU A 257 12.89 7.96 17.98
C GLU A 257 13.46 9.21 17.28
N GLY A 258 13.02 10.38 17.73
CA GLY A 258 13.43 11.68 17.17
C GLY A 258 12.78 12.04 15.83
N ILE A 259 11.89 11.21 15.29
CA ILE A 259 11.07 11.51 14.11
C ILE A 259 9.78 12.18 14.55
N GLY A 260 9.44 13.31 13.92
CA GLY A 260 8.18 14.00 14.14
C GLY A 260 7.02 13.32 13.42
N LYS A 261 5.84 13.29 14.05
CA LYS A 261 4.59 12.87 13.41
C LYS A 261 3.69 14.06 13.06
N PRO A 262 2.98 14.03 11.91
CA PRO A 262 3.12 13.04 10.84
C PRO A 262 4.42 13.28 10.03
N PHE A 263 4.79 12.34 9.16
CA PHE A 263 6.01 12.39 8.35
C PHE A 263 5.78 11.94 6.90
N ILE A 264 6.71 12.31 6.02
CA ILE A 264 6.79 11.81 4.65
C ILE A 264 8.04 10.92 4.54
N ASP A 265 7.88 9.71 4.03
CA ASP A 265 8.95 8.81 3.66
C ASP A 265 9.45 9.11 2.24
N ILE A 266 10.77 9.26 2.10
CA ILE A 266 11.47 9.43 0.82
C ILE A 266 12.39 8.23 0.64
N PHE A 267 12.02 7.35 -0.29
CA PHE A 267 12.77 6.14 -0.61
C PHE A 267 13.80 6.39 -1.72
N PRO A 268 15.06 5.99 -1.52
CA PRO A 268 16.05 5.98 -2.59
C PRO A 268 15.73 4.82 -3.53
N GLY A 269 15.46 5.12 -4.80
CA GLY A 269 15.32 4.11 -5.84
C GLY A 269 16.67 3.49 -6.23
N THR A 270 16.68 2.21 -6.59
CA THR A 270 17.84 1.55 -7.18
C THR A 270 17.42 0.68 -8.34
N TRP A 271 18.32 0.53 -9.32
CA TRP A 271 18.13 -0.36 -10.45
C TRP A 271 18.25 -1.82 -10.00
N ARG A 272 17.23 -2.61 -10.29
CA ARG A 272 17.19 -4.06 -10.03
C ARG A 272 16.77 -4.81 -11.27
N LYS A 273 17.12 -6.09 -11.34
CA LYS A 273 16.64 -7.01 -12.38
C LYS A 273 15.43 -7.78 -11.87
N LYS A 274 14.33 -7.74 -12.62
CA LYS A 274 13.16 -8.60 -12.42
C LYS A 274 12.95 -9.45 -13.67
N GLY A 275 13.44 -10.69 -13.63
CA GLY A 275 13.67 -11.49 -14.83
C GLY A 275 14.67 -10.80 -15.76
N ASN A 276 14.28 -10.57 -17.02
CA ASN A 276 15.13 -9.90 -18.01
C ASN A 276 14.89 -8.38 -18.09
N LYS A 277 14.10 -7.79 -17.19
CA LYS A 277 13.74 -6.37 -17.23
C LYS A 277 14.44 -5.60 -16.12
N ASP A 278 14.86 -4.38 -16.46
CA ASP A 278 15.30 -3.39 -15.48
C ASP A 278 14.09 -2.72 -14.83
N VAL A 279 14.16 -2.61 -13.50
CA VAL A 279 13.13 -1.99 -12.68
C VAL A 279 13.78 -1.08 -11.65
N ILE A 280 13.06 -0.05 -11.23
CA ILE A 280 13.42 0.80 -10.10
C ILE A 280 12.59 0.36 -8.91
N SER A 281 13.25 0.01 -7.81
CA SER A 281 12.60 -0.35 -6.54
C SER A 281 13.46 0.14 -5.37
N TYR A 282 13.12 -0.24 -4.15
CA TYR A 282 13.77 0.22 -2.93
C TYR A 282 15.27 -0.07 -2.90
N GLY A 283 16.03 0.94 -2.46
CA GLY A 283 17.48 0.86 -2.25
C GLY A 283 17.87 -0.28 -1.30
N GLU A 284 17.23 -0.35 -0.13
CA GLU A 284 17.50 -1.40 0.84
C GLU A 284 16.87 -2.74 0.48
N ASP A 285 17.68 -3.81 0.52
CA ASP A 285 17.23 -5.17 0.22
C ASP A 285 16.10 -5.63 1.15
N ARG A 286 16.09 -5.17 2.40
CA ARG A 286 15.02 -5.51 3.34
C ARG A 286 13.68 -4.94 2.87
N MET A 287 13.65 -3.68 2.44
CA MET A 287 12.43 -3.05 1.91
C MET A 287 11.99 -3.69 0.60
N TYR A 288 12.94 -3.94 -0.30
CA TYR A 288 12.67 -4.69 -1.54
C TYR A 288 12.05 -6.06 -1.27
N ASN A 289 12.53 -6.80 -0.27
CA ASN A 289 12.00 -8.11 0.06
C ASN A 289 10.61 -8.06 0.71
N LEU A 290 10.27 -6.99 1.43
CA LEU A 290 8.93 -6.80 2.00
C LEU A 290 7.90 -6.46 0.92
N SER A 291 8.32 -5.74 -0.13
CA SER A 291 7.45 -5.19 -1.17
C SER A 291 7.98 -5.50 -2.58
N ARG A 292 8.24 -6.78 -2.89
CA ARG A 292 8.88 -7.23 -4.16
C ARG A 292 8.14 -6.82 -5.44
N ASP A 293 6.84 -6.63 -5.35
CA ASP A 293 6.00 -6.20 -6.49
C ASP A 293 5.80 -4.69 -6.56
N ASP A 294 6.32 -3.97 -5.57
CA ASP A 294 6.34 -2.52 -5.55
C ASP A 294 7.63 -1.99 -6.19
N TYR A 295 7.52 -1.78 -7.50
CA TYR A 295 8.59 -1.30 -8.34
C TYR A 295 8.00 -0.56 -9.54
N PHE A 296 8.79 0.29 -10.17
CA PHE A 296 8.51 0.90 -11.45
C PHE A 296 9.32 0.21 -12.54
N THR A 297 8.73 -0.05 -13.71
CA THR A 297 9.54 -0.47 -14.86
C THR A 297 10.35 0.71 -15.39
N ALA A 298 11.46 0.42 -16.08
CA ALA A 298 12.23 1.46 -16.75
C ALA A 298 11.38 2.26 -17.73
N GLU A 299 10.47 1.59 -18.46
CA GLU A 299 9.56 2.25 -19.39
C GLU A 299 8.59 3.20 -18.67
N GLU A 300 7.97 2.74 -17.57
CA GLU A 300 7.04 3.56 -16.76
C GLU A 300 7.70 4.82 -16.20
N TRP A 301 8.98 4.73 -15.80
CA TRP A 301 9.70 5.88 -15.22
C TRP A 301 10.19 6.87 -16.28
N ASN A 302 10.67 6.35 -17.43
CA ASN A 302 11.20 7.15 -18.55
C ASN A 302 10.13 7.92 -19.32
N GLU A 303 8.86 7.54 -19.17
CA GLU A 303 7.76 8.38 -19.63
C GLU A 303 7.73 9.70 -18.85
N SER A 304 7.35 10.79 -19.54
CA SER A 304 7.17 12.08 -18.86
C SER A 304 6.21 11.91 -17.66
N PRO A 305 6.58 12.40 -16.46
CA PRO A 305 5.74 12.24 -15.29
C PRO A 305 4.36 12.87 -15.51
N GLU A 306 3.35 12.24 -14.93
CA GLU A 306 1.99 12.78 -14.90
C GLU A 306 1.74 13.43 -13.55
N LEU A 307 1.06 14.57 -13.58
CA LEU A 307 0.74 15.35 -12.39
C LEU A 307 -0.63 14.92 -11.85
N TYR A 308 -0.64 14.25 -10.69
CA TYR A 308 -1.85 13.77 -10.05
C TYR A 308 -2.36 14.76 -9.00
N SER A 309 -3.68 14.97 -8.96
CA SER A 309 -4.32 15.66 -7.83
C SER A 309 -4.14 14.86 -6.54
N PHE A 310 -3.71 15.53 -5.48
CA PHE A 310 -3.50 14.93 -4.17
C PHE A 310 -3.88 15.93 -3.06
N GLY A 311 -5.16 15.89 -2.66
CA GLY A 311 -5.73 16.88 -1.74
C GLY A 311 -5.62 18.31 -2.31
N PRO A 312 -5.07 19.27 -1.55
CA PRO A 312 -4.87 20.65 -2.02
C PRO A 312 -3.65 20.83 -2.95
N THR A 313 -2.81 19.80 -3.13
CA THR A 313 -1.59 19.90 -3.94
C THR A 313 -1.64 18.93 -5.13
N LYS A 314 -0.53 18.87 -5.87
CA LYS A 314 -0.32 17.94 -6.97
C LYS A 314 1.07 17.33 -6.88
N LEU A 315 1.18 16.04 -7.21
CA LEU A 315 2.43 15.29 -7.13
C LEU A 315 2.70 14.54 -8.43
N TYR A 316 3.98 14.33 -8.76
CA TYR A 316 4.36 13.54 -9.92
C TYR A 316 4.16 12.04 -9.65
N GLY A 317 3.55 11.36 -10.60
CA GLY A 317 3.43 9.91 -10.67
C GLY A 317 3.70 9.40 -12.09
N ILE A 318 3.67 8.08 -12.27
CA ILE A 318 3.76 7.47 -13.60
C ILE A 318 2.40 7.54 -14.32
N LYS A 319 2.37 7.52 -15.65
CA LYS A 319 1.12 7.52 -16.42
C LYS A 319 0.28 6.27 -16.21
N SER A 320 0.93 5.12 -16.13
CA SER A 320 0.30 3.81 -15.95
C SER A 320 0.05 3.45 -14.48
N ILE A 321 -0.29 4.43 -13.61
CA ILE A 321 -0.40 4.24 -12.16
C ILE A 321 -1.29 3.04 -11.77
N GLU A 322 -2.33 2.76 -12.55
CA GLU A 322 -3.22 1.62 -12.32
C GLU A 322 -2.53 0.27 -12.52
N SER A 323 -1.66 0.16 -13.53
CA SER A 323 -0.87 -1.06 -13.76
C SER A 323 0.16 -1.28 -12.65
N TYR A 324 0.73 -0.20 -12.14
CA TYR A 324 1.58 -0.22 -10.94
C TYR A 324 0.79 -0.68 -9.71
N LEU A 325 -0.37 -0.08 -9.42
CA LEU A 325 -1.17 -0.43 -8.24
C LEU A 325 -1.72 -1.86 -8.27
N VAL A 326 -2.17 -2.33 -9.43
CA VAL A 326 -2.63 -3.72 -9.60
C VAL A 326 -1.49 -4.70 -9.37
N ARG A 327 -0.26 -4.33 -9.73
CA ARG A 327 0.92 -5.14 -9.50
C ARG A 327 1.32 -5.16 -8.03
N SER A 328 1.38 -3.98 -7.39
CA SER A 328 1.80 -3.86 -5.98
C SER A 328 0.77 -4.45 -5.00
N TYR A 329 -0.53 -4.28 -5.27
CA TYR A 329 -1.60 -4.56 -4.31
C TYR A 329 -2.72 -5.49 -4.82
N GLY A 330 -2.65 -5.89 -6.09
CA GLY A 330 -3.72 -6.64 -6.74
C GLY A 330 -4.89 -5.77 -7.20
N PRO A 331 -5.81 -6.33 -8.00
CA PRO A 331 -6.94 -5.59 -8.58
C PRO A 331 -8.01 -5.18 -7.57
N LEU A 332 -7.92 -5.66 -6.33
CA LEU A 332 -8.84 -5.31 -5.24
C LEU A 332 -8.57 -3.92 -4.68
N ALA A 333 -7.33 -3.43 -4.74
CA ALA A 333 -6.91 -2.21 -4.05
C ALA A 333 -7.69 -0.96 -4.48
N LEU A 334 -8.15 -0.92 -5.73
CA LEU A 334 -8.95 0.19 -6.28
C LEU A 334 -10.43 0.13 -5.87
N LYS A 335 -10.91 -1.03 -5.42
CA LYS A 335 -12.33 -1.26 -5.06
C LYS A 335 -12.55 -1.40 -3.56
N TYR A 336 -11.54 -1.82 -2.83
CA TYR A 336 -11.62 -2.10 -1.40
C TYR A 336 -10.49 -1.41 -0.66
N THR A 337 -10.81 -0.95 0.54
CA THR A 337 -9.84 -0.46 1.50
C THR A 337 -9.53 -1.58 2.48
N ALA A 338 -8.25 -1.84 2.71
CA ALA A 338 -7.83 -2.63 3.87
C ALA A 338 -7.72 -1.65 5.04
N LEU A 339 -8.58 -1.80 6.04
CA LEU A 339 -8.33 -1.20 7.33
C LEU A 339 -7.19 -2.00 7.95
N ILE A 340 -6.01 -1.40 8.03
CA ILE A 340 -4.84 -1.95 8.69
C ILE A 340 -4.65 -1.26 10.04
N TYR A 341 -3.69 -1.70 10.84
CA TYR A 341 -3.30 -0.92 12.02
C TYR A 341 -2.42 0.27 11.61
N PRO A 342 -2.43 1.40 12.35
CA PRO A 342 -1.46 2.46 12.12
C PRO A 342 -0.02 2.00 12.44
N HIS A 343 0.98 2.73 11.94
CA HIS A 343 2.39 2.32 12.02
C HIS A 343 2.89 2.16 13.47
N ASP A 344 2.38 2.95 14.41
CA ASP A 344 2.74 2.84 15.83
C ASP A 344 2.21 1.55 16.48
N VAL A 345 0.99 1.15 16.13
CA VAL A 345 0.37 -0.08 16.63
C VAL A 345 1.16 -1.29 16.11
N TYR A 346 1.51 -1.32 14.83
CA TYR A 346 2.39 -2.36 14.28
C TYR A 346 3.74 -2.40 15.01
N SER A 347 4.37 -1.23 15.18
CA SER A 347 5.65 -1.12 15.89
C SER A 347 5.57 -1.67 17.31
N GLN A 348 4.47 -1.41 18.03
CA GLN A 348 4.25 -1.93 19.38
C GLN A 348 4.03 -3.44 19.42
N ILE A 349 3.30 -4.00 18.45
CA ILE A 349 3.10 -5.46 18.31
C ILE A 349 4.45 -6.15 18.10
N TYR A 350 5.31 -5.60 17.24
CA TYR A 350 6.66 -6.15 17.02
C TYR A 350 7.56 -6.02 18.25
N ALA A 351 7.50 -4.87 18.95
CA ALA A 351 8.34 -4.62 20.12
C ALA A 351 7.91 -5.45 21.35
N THR A 352 6.63 -5.76 21.49
CA THR A 352 6.08 -6.43 22.68
C THR A 352 5.11 -7.56 22.33
N PRO A 353 5.57 -8.70 21.79
CA PRO A 353 4.69 -9.79 21.34
C PRO A 353 3.72 -10.30 22.42
N LEU A 354 4.14 -10.28 23.69
CA LEU A 354 3.33 -10.70 24.83
C LEU A 354 2.16 -9.75 25.14
N ARG A 355 2.21 -8.50 24.67
CA ARG A 355 1.12 -7.50 24.80
C ARG A 355 0.24 -7.41 23.57
N THR A 356 0.55 -8.16 22.50
CA THR A 356 -0.20 -8.15 21.24
C THR A 356 -1.69 -8.24 21.48
N PHE A 357 -2.18 -9.18 22.29
CA PHE A 357 -3.62 -9.32 22.54
C PHE A 357 -4.25 -8.05 23.12
N SER A 358 -3.60 -7.42 24.11
CA SER A 358 -4.05 -6.15 24.69
C SER A 358 -4.11 -5.04 23.64
N ILE A 359 -3.06 -4.92 22.81
CA ILE A 359 -2.97 -3.93 21.73
C ILE A 359 -4.09 -4.16 20.70
N LEU A 360 -4.30 -5.41 20.29
CA LEU A 360 -5.34 -5.77 19.32
C LEU A 360 -6.76 -5.46 19.85
N THR A 361 -7.01 -5.62 21.15
CA THR A 361 -8.33 -5.30 21.75
C THR A 361 -8.64 -3.81 21.85
N GLN A 362 -7.62 -2.95 21.79
CA GLN A 362 -7.77 -1.49 21.91
C GLN A 362 -7.90 -0.78 20.56
N ASN A 363 -7.67 -1.49 19.46
CA ASN A 363 -7.63 -0.93 18.11
C ASN A 363 -8.67 -1.59 17.23
N ALA A 364 -9.12 -0.90 16.18
CA ALA A 364 -10.05 -1.45 15.22
C ALA A 364 -9.48 -2.72 14.55
N ALA A 365 -10.27 -3.79 14.48
CA ALA A 365 -9.83 -5.03 13.87
C ALA A 365 -9.57 -4.83 12.36
N PRO A 366 -8.42 -5.30 11.82
CA PRO A 366 -8.12 -5.19 10.41
C PRO A 366 -9.14 -5.93 9.56
N CYS A 367 -9.62 -5.31 8.48
CA CYS A 367 -10.63 -5.91 7.63
C CYS A 367 -10.67 -5.27 6.24
N TYR A 368 -11.29 -5.97 5.30
CA TYR A 368 -11.62 -5.40 3.99
C TYR A 368 -12.97 -4.70 4.01
N MET A 369 -12.96 -3.44 3.61
CA MET A 369 -14.12 -2.56 3.57
C MET A 369 -14.37 -2.11 2.12
N ARG A 370 -15.63 -1.90 1.73
CA ARG A 370 -15.95 -1.42 0.38
C ARG A 370 -15.65 0.07 0.27
N HIS A 371 -14.81 0.44 -0.70
CA HIS A 371 -14.62 1.83 -1.07
C HIS A 371 -15.77 2.28 -1.98
N GLU A 372 -16.49 3.33 -1.60
CA GLU A 372 -17.71 3.80 -2.29
C GLU A 372 -17.49 5.07 -3.13
N LYS A 373 -16.59 5.96 -2.70
CA LYS A 373 -16.39 7.27 -3.33
C LYS A 373 -15.01 7.82 -3.03
N LYS A 374 -14.48 8.59 -3.99
CA LYS A 374 -13.35 9.50 -3.78
C LYS A 374 -13.68 10.47 -2.65
N ALA A 375 -12.98 10.33 -1.53
CA ALA A 375 -13.14 11.25 -0.40
C ALA A 375 -11.77 11.42 0.26
N PRO A 376 -10.90 12.31 -0.27
CA PRO A 376 -9.57 12.52 0.29
C PRO A 376 -9.71 12.94 1.76
N LEU A 377 -8.68 12.67 2.56
CA LEU A 377 -8.68 13.07 3.96
C LEU A 377 -8.91 14.58 4.11
N ASP A 378 -9.84 14.95 4.99
CA ASP A 378 -10.15 16.35 5.30
C ASP A 378 -8.98 16.99 6.06
N PHE A 379 -8.72 18.27 5.82
CA PHE A 379 -7.59 18.98 6.43
C PHE A 379 -7.97 20.39 6.89
N ASP A 380 -7.14 20.99 7.73
CA ASP A 380 -7.25 22.39 8.15
C ASP A 380 -6.62 23.31 7.09
N GLU A 381 -7.48 24.01 6.34
CA GLU A 381 -7.05 24.92 5.27
C GLU A 381 -6.19 26.09 5.76
N MET A 382 -6.43 26.58 6.98
CA MET A 382 -5.67 27.67 7.56
C MET A 382 -4.26 27.21 7.93
N GLU A 383 -4.13 26.06 8.59
CA GLU A 383 -2.82 25.47 8.90
C GLU A 383 -2.03 25.18 7.61
N PHE A 384 -2.67 24.60 6.59
CA PHE A 384 -2.04 24.38 5.28
C PHE A 384 -1.53 25.69 4.67
N SER A 385 -2.34 26.74 4.68
CA SER A 385 -1.99 28.06 4.13
C SER A 385 -0.83 28.70 4.88
N ILE A 386 -0.82 28.63 6.22
CA ILE A 386 0.27 29.16 7.05
C ILE A 386 1.59 28.49 6.67
N ARG A 387 1.60 27.15 6.62
CA ARG A 387 2.83 26.36 6.36
C ARG A 387 3.37 26.53 4.94
N THR A 388 2.51 26.79 3.95
CA THR A 388 2.93 26.97 2.55
C THR A 388 3.26 28.42 2.19
N SER A 389 2.88 29.40 3.02
CA SER A 389 3.04 30.83 2.73
C SER A 389 4.50 31.33 2.69
N HIS A 390 5.42 30.70 3.44
CA HIS A 390 6.81 31.14 3.50
C HIS A 390 7.53 31.01 2.15
N TRP A 391 7.29 29.92 1.42
CA TRP A 391 7.90 29.67 0.10
C TRP A 391 7.41 30.66 -0.98
N ILE A 392 6.17 31.14 -0.88
CA ILE A 392 5.58 32.10 -1.84
C ILE A 392 6.31 33.45 -1.82
N ASN A 393 6.90 33.82 -0.68
CA ASN A 393 7.58 35.10 -0.55
C ASN A 393 8.95 35.10 -1.25
N GLU A 394 9.62 33.95 -1.41
CA GLU A 394 10.90 33.88 -2.12
C GLU A 394 10.75 33.92 -3.64
N GLU A 395 9.69 33.31 -4.20
CA GLU A 395 9.43 33.37 -5.65
C GLU A 395 9.10 34.79 -6.12
N LYS A 396 8.41 35.59 -5.30
CA LYS A 396 8.16 37.00 -5.63
C LYS A 396 9.44 37.83 -5.62
N VAL A 397 10.37 37.54 -4.71
CA VAL A 397 11.65 38.25 -4.63
C VAL A 397 12.57 37.86 -5.80
N SER A 398 12.51 36.62 -6.29
CA SER A 398 13.33 36.19 -7.43
C SER A 398 12.79 36.67 -8.79
N GLN A 399 11.46 36.78 -8.96
CA GLN A 399 10.86 37.31 -10.19
C GLN A 399 11.05 38.83 -10.35
N ASP A 400 11.14 39.58 -9.27
CA ASP A 400 11.41 41.03 -9.32
C ASP A 400 12.91 41.36 -9.56
N GLY A 401 13.79 40.36 -9.57
CA GLY A 401 15.25 40.52 -9.71
C GLY A 401 15.87 40.00 -11.02
N HIS A 402 15.12 39.27 -11.85
CA HIS A 402 15.65 38.69 -13.09
C HIS A 402 14.80 39.05 -14.31
N THR A 403 15.27 40.05 -15.06
CA THR A 403 14.99 40.16 -16.50
C THR A 403 15.32 38.82 -17.15
N PRO A 404 14.37 38.16 -17.84
CA PRO A 404 14.68 36.93 -18.57
C PRO A 404 15.75 37.27 -19.61
N LEU A 405 16.88 36.56 -19.55
CA LEU A 405 17.84 36.57 -20.66
C LEU A 405 17.19 35.87 -21.87
N PRO A 406 17.43 36.39 -23.10
CA PRO A 406 16.71 36.02 -24.31
C PRO A 406 16.88 34.57 -24.75
#